data_AF-A0A378TUB4-F1
#
_entry.id   AF-A0A378TUB4-F1
#
_cell.length_a   1.000
_cell.length_b   1.000
_cell.length_c   1.000
_cell.angle_alpha   90.00
_cell.angle_beta   90.00
_cell.angle_gamma   90.00
#
_symmetry.space_group_name_H-M   'P 1'
#
loop_
_entity.id
_entity.type
_entity.pdbx_description
1 polymer ?
#
loop_
_entity_poly.entity_id
_entity_poly.type
_entity_poly.pdbx_seq_one_letter_code
_entity_poly.pdbx_strand_id
1 'polypeptide(L)'
;MGDNKDTQNDDVEFSQDELDELKKQGIDDNELDNIVKTVNDELSDNANEKDDDKENHENNNKNTDQEKIINSDKSKDNLKPNDEIKNIALNNQSNKKETHKTDDLKNSELKNNSLKTEKELDKIEQHQADIVRTLIAKKHGEKTINHKDVRISIEAGALPTKMFFIMNGLSAVIAGYGLLANSPAVVIGAMLVAMMLSPITSMALAVIDARLSLLKTSFQTLIGGILLIFAIGMVLGFLYPDHVMTGEILARTSPTTMDLVVALAGGTAGAYAMVSPNLSVAVVGVAVATALVPPLTASGILLSAGHFSLAMGALLLAVTNMLAIQFTNALVLWLFGFRRTLNDDDVGKLGQLGQFLKRNFAVLMALVVIGGYLSFNFSHTLNEQNFERQSNALIEKSIEHQANYLVSSSINKEQKVHILRAVIQGSQPPSQAQVYELEKAIQKIADDTFKNRTIKLQIRFVPETVIESTPSNESELKLSPNDIKNLQRTPNN
;
A
#
# COMPACT_ATOMS: atom_id res chain seq x y z
N MET A 1 -25.87 -22.50 -18.17
CA MET A 1 -26.41 -22.01 -19.44
C MET A 1 -26.30 -20.50 -19.44
N GLY A 2 -25.57 -19.95 -20.42
CA GLY A 2 -25.35 -18.50 -20.59
C GLY A 2 -23.87 -18.19 -20.72
N ASP A 3 -23.26 -18.60 -21.84
CA ASP A 3 -22.01 -18.05 -22.35
C ASP A 3 -22.15 -16.53 -22.44
N ASN A 4 -21.25 -15.77 -21.81
CA ASN A 4 -21.07 -14.36 -22.09
C ASN A 4 -19.64 -14.16 -22.62
N LYS A 5 -19.42 -14.58 -23.87
CA LYS A 5 -18.34 -14.05 -24.70
C LYS A 5 -18.78 -12.67 -25.19
N ASP A 6 -18.58 -11.65 -24.36
CA ASP A 6 -18.46 -10.28 -24.86
C ASP A 6 -17.03 -10.11 -25.38
N THR A 7 -16.75 -10.65 -26.57
CA THR A 7 -15.65 -10.14 -27.40
C THR A 7 -16.09 -8.76 -27.86
N GLN A 8 -15.70 -7.72 -27.12
CA GLN A 8 -15.73 -6.34 -27.62
C GLN A 8 -14.80 -6.29 -28.83
N ASN A 9 -15.38 -6.36 -30.04
CA ASN A 9 -14.76 -5.71 -31.18
C ASN A 9 -14.78 -4.21 -30.87
N ASP A 10 -13.67 -3.71 -30.34
CA ASP A 10 -13.40 -2.28 -30.28
C ASP A 10 -13.17 -1.79 -31.72
N ASP A 11 -14.24 -1.56 -32.47
CA ASP A 11 -14.17 -0.94 -33.79
C ASP A 11 -13.71 0.52 -33.59
N VAL A 12 -12.43 0.78 -33.85
CA VAL A 12 -11.82 2.11 -33.70
C VAL A 12 -12.28 3.00 -34.86
N GLU A 13 -13.35 3.78 -34.66
CA GLU A 13 -13.97 4.61 -35.73
C GLU A 13 -13.18 5.91 -36.01
N PHE A 14 -12.35 5.95 -37.07
CA PHE A 14 -11.48 7.10 -37.40
C PHE A 14 -12.25 8.33 -37.90
N SER A 15 -11.83 9.53 -37.51
CA SER A 15 -12.38 10.80 -38.02
C SER A 15 -11.98 11.05 -39.48
N GLN A 16 -12.74 11.87 -40.22
CA GLN A 16 -12.39 12.22 -41.61
C GLN A 16 -11.01 12.88 -41.73
N ASP A 17 -10.60 13.69 -40.75
CA ASP A 17 -9.27 14.30 -40.74
C ASP A 17 -8.14 13.27 -40.55
N GLU A 18 -8.41 12.19 -39.79
CA GLU A 18 -7.46 11.10 -39.53
C GLU A 18 -7.34 10.16 -40.74
N LEU A 19 -8.47 9.88 -41.41
CA LEU A 19 -8.50 9.16 -42.68
C LEU A 19 -7.74 9.92 -43.77
N ASP A 20 -7.84 11.25 -43.80
CA ASP A 20 -7.08 12.10 -44.72
C ASP A 20 -5.58 12.14 -44.39
N GLU A 21 -5.20 12.01 -43.12
CA GLU A 21 -3.81 11.91 -42.68
C GLU A 21 -3.20 10.54 -43.01
N LEU A 22 -3.97 9.46 -42.84
CA LEU A 22 -3.63 8.08 -43.24
C LEU A 22 -3.46 7.96 -44.76
N LYS A 23 -4.34 8.58 -45.54
CA LYS A 23 -4.23 8.66 -47.00
C LYS A 23 -2.98 9.40 -47.45
N LYS A 24 -2.59 10.49 -46.77
CA LYS A 24 -1.33 11.21 -47.05
C LYS A 24 -0.09 10.39 -46.73
N GLN A 25 -0.20 9.40 -45.85
CA GLN A 25 0.87 8.46 -45.49
C GLN A 25 0.84 7.17 -46.33
N GLY A 26 -0.04 7.09 -47.32
CA GLY A 26 -0.09 5.99 -48.29
C GLY A 26 -0.92 4.78 -47.84
N ILE A 27 -1.84 4.95 -46.89
CA ILE A 27 -2.77 3.91 -46.43
C ILE A 27 -4.16 4.22 -47.05
N ASP A 28 -4.65 3.33 -47.92
CA ASP A 28 -5.98 3.46 -48.55
C ASP A 28 -7.09 2.90 -47.66
N ASP A 29 -8.33 3.38 -47.85
CA ASP A 29 -9.50 2.99 -47.03
C ASP A 29 -9.75 1.47 -47.07
N ASN A 30 -9.46 0.81 -48.21
CA ASN A 30 -9.64 -0.64 -48.39
C ASN A 30 -8.55 -1.48 -47.68
N GLU A 31 -7.39 -0.88 -47.41
CA GLU A 31 -6.25 -1.54 -46.76
C GLU A 31 -6.28 -1.29 -45.24
N LEU A 32 -6.83 -0.15 -44.82
CA LEU A 32 -6.96 0.26 -43.43
C LEU A 32 -7.72 -0.76 -42.58
N ASP A 33 -8.87 -1.26 -43.04
CA ASP A 33 -9.66 -2.25 -42.28
C ASP A 33 -8.87 -3.55 -42.03
N ASN A 34 -8.06 -3.98 -43.00
CA ASN A 34 -7.22 -5.17 -42.87
C ASN A 34 -6.00 -4.93 -41.97
N ILE A 35 -5.39 -3.74 -42.03
CA ILE A 35 -4.28 -3.36 -41.15
C ILE A 35 -4.78 -3.21 -39.71
N VAL A 36 -5.92 -2.55 -39.50
CA VAL A 36 -6.54 -2.39 -38.17
C VAL A 36 -6.87 -3.74 -37.57
N LYS A 37 -7.47 -4.64 -38.35
CA LYS A 37 -7.78 -6.00 -37.91
C LYS A 37 -6.52 -6.79 -37.55
N THR A 38 -5.51 -6.79 -38.42
CA THR A 38 -4.23 -7.47 -38.17
C THR A 38 -3.54 -6.92 -36.92
N VAL A 39 -3.52 -5.60 -36.74
CA VAL A 39 -2.95 -4.95 -35.54
C VAL A 39 -3.73 -5.31 -34.28
N ASN A 40 -5.07 -5.39 -34.34
CA ASN A 40 -5.89 -5.75 -33.19
C ASN A 40 -5.74 -7.23 -32.82
N ASP A 41 -5.65 -8.11 -33.82
CA ASP A 41 -5.39 -9.55 -33.66
C ASP A 41 -3.99 -9.77 -33.04
N GLU A 42 -2.94 -9.06 -33.51
CA GLU A 42 -1.59 -9.14 -32.91
C GLU A 42 -1.51 -8.57 -31.48
N LEU A 43 -2.27 -7.51 -31.18
CA LEU A 43 -2.35 -6.93 -29.84
C LEU A 43 -3.10 -7.85 -28.85
N SER A 44 -4.09 -8.60 -29.34
CA SER A 44 -4.87 -9.54 -28.53
C SER A 44 -4.17 -10.89 -28.33
N ASP A 45 -3.43 -11.38 -29.33
CA ASP A 45 -2.61 -12.59 -29.19
C ASP A 45 -1.42 -12.37 -28.24
N ASN A 46 -0.76 -11.21 -28.29
CA ASN A 46 0.30 -10.85 -27.32
C ASN A 46 -0.23 -10.61 -25.88
N ALA A 47 -1.53 -10.33 -25.73
CA ALA A 47 -2.16 -10.21 -24.41
C ALA A 47 -2.47 -11.59 -23.81
N ASN A 48 -2.75 -12.60 -24.63
CA ASN A 48 -3.04 -13.97 -24.20
C ASN A 48 -1.78 -14.83 -23.97
N GLU A 49 -0.66 -14.56 -24.63
CA GLU A 49 0.59 -15.32 -24.39
C GLU A 49 1.19 -15.12 -22.98
N LYS A 50 0.75 -14.11 -22.21
CA LYS A 50 1.22 -13.91 -20.83
C LYS A 50 0.46 -14.71 -19.76
N ASP A 51 -0.65 -15.36 -20.13
CA ASP A 51 -1.44 -16.18 -19.20
C ASP A 51 -1.22 -17.70 -19.38
N ASP A 52 -0.67 -18.16 -20.50
CA ASP A 52 -0.47 -19.60 -20.76
C ASP A 52 0.85 -20.20 -20.22
N ASP A 53 1.82 -19.37 -19.80
CA ASP A 53 3.10 -19.84 -19.25
C ASP A 53 3.06 -20.21 -17.75
N LYS A 54 1.88 -20.24 -17.13
CA LYS A 54 1.72 -20.62 -15.69
C LYS A 54 0.91 -21.86 -15.39
N GLU A 55 0.37 -22.58 -16.39
CA GLU A 55 -0.48 -23.76 -16.13
C GLU A 55 0.03 -25.11 -16.65
N ASN A 56 1.31 -25.24 -17.06
CA ASN A 56 1.85 -26.53 -17.52
C ASN A 56 3.18 -27.00 -16.88
N HIS A 57 3.39 -26.71 -15.59
CA HIS A 57 4.44 -27.38 -14.81
C HIS A 57 4.00 -27.81 -13.41
N GLU A 58 2.88 -28.53 -13.30
CA GLU A 58 2.56 -29.29 -12.08
C GLU A 58 1.76 -30.55 -12.43
N ASN A 59 2.43 -31.57 -12.98
CA ASN A 59 2.12 -32.99 -12.74
C ASN A 59 3.03 -33.89 -13.58
N ASN A 60 4.18 -34.26 -13.03
CA ASN A 60 4.75 -35.60 -13.12
C ASN A 60 6.12 -35.64 -12.43
N ASN A 61 6.13 -35.94 -11.13
CA ASN A 61 6.97 -37.00 -10.57
C ASN A 61 6.81 -37.10 -9.06
N LYS A 62 5.98 -38.05 -8.61
CA LYS A 62 6.22 -38.76 -7.36
C LYS A 62 6.83 -40.11 -7.73
N ASN A 63 8.14 -40.24 -7.55
CA ASN A 63 8.77 -41.39 -6.94
C ASN A 63 10.24 -41.06 -6.64
N THR A 64 10.48 -40.80 -5.36
CA THR A 64 11.51 -41.39 -4.50
C THR A 64 12.74 -41.99 -5.20
N ASP A 65 13.90 -41.39 -4.96
CA ASP A 65 15.07 -42.01 -4.29
C ASP A 65 16.15 -40.93 -4.14
N GLN A 66 16.34 -40.36 -2.94
CA GLN A 66 17.44 -40.69 -2.03
C GLN A 66 18.82 -40.80 -2.74
N GLU A 67 19.61 -39.73 -2.73
CA GLU A 67 20.84 -39.61 -1.92
C GLU A 67 21.75 -38.44 -2.36
N LYS A 68 22.23 -37.72 -1.35
CA LYS A 68 23.56 -37.09 -1.21
C LYS A 68 24.07 -36.12 -2.29
N ILE A 69 24.04 -34.86 -1.87
CA ILE A 69 25.08 -33.85 -2.11
C ILE A 69 26.44 -34.40 -1.64
N ILE A 70 27.50 -34.27 -2.45
CA ILE A 70 28.86 -33.85 -2.05
C ILE A 70 29.81 -33.75 -3.29
N ASN A 71 30.46 -32.58 -3.35
CA ASN A 71 31.78 -32.22 -3.89
C ASN A 71 32.12 -32.29 -5.40
N SER A 72 32.41 -31.09 -5.90
CA SER A 72 33.58 -30.77 -6.72
C SER A 72 34.89 -31.28 -6.09
N ASP A 73 35.76 -31.97 -6.84
CA ASP A 73 37.11 -31.49 -7.19
C ASP A 73 37.88 -32.55 -8.03
N LYS A 74 38.69 -32.07 -8.99
CA LYS A 74 39.91 -32.67 -9.59
C LYS A 74 39.88 -34.10 -10.16
N SER A 75 40.18 -34.23 -11.46
CA SER A 75 41.54 -34.62 -11.95
C SER A 75 41.54 -35.07 -13.41
N LYS A 76 42.43 -34.43 -14.18
CA LYS A 76 43.43 -34.95 -15.13
C LYS A 76 43.10 -35.98 -16.22
N ASP A 77 43.74 -35.66 -17.36
CA ASP A 77 44.42 -36.51 -18.33
C ASP A 77 43.68 -36.97 -19.61
N ASN A 78 44.10 -36.31 -20.70
CA ASN A 78 44.68 -36.88 -21.92
C ASN A 78 43.91 -37.96 -22.69
N LEU A 79 43.62 -37.65 -23.96
CA LEU A 79 44.14 -38.31 -25.18
C LEU A 79 43.12 -38.21 -26.34
N LYS A 80 43.53 -37.60 -27.45
CA LYS A 80 43.04 -37.94 -28.81
C LYS A 80 43.69 -39.29 -29.22
N PRO A 81 43.37 -39.98 -30.35
CA PRO A 81 42.50 -39.62 -31.48
C PRO A 81 41.64 -40.79 -32.07
N ASN A 82 40.93 -40.48 -33.16
CA ASN A 82 40.55 -41.35 -34.30
C ASN A 82 39.42 -42.41 -34.20
N ASP A 83 38.51 -42.24 -35.17
CA ASP A 83 38.05 -43.22 -36.16
C ASP A 83 37.15 -44.41 -35.78
N GLU A 84 36.03 -44.43 -36.51
CA GLU A 84 35.45 -45.58 -37.22
C GLU A 84 34.41 -46.53 -36.56
N ILE A 85 33.19 -46.46 -37.14
CA ILE A 85 32.41 -47.57 -37.75
C ILE A 85 31.54 -48.49 -36.86
N LYS A 86 30.20 -48.43 -37.07
CA LYS A 86 29.24 -49.46 -37.60
C LYS A 86 27.82 -49.18 -37.06
N ASN A 87 26.81 -48.79 -37.85
CA ASN A 87 26.03 -49.50 -38.88
C ASN A 87 25.28 -50.77 -38.44
N ILE A 88 23.94 -50.67 -38.37
CA ILE A 88 22.88 -51.63 -38.80
C ILE A 88 21.65 -50.73 -39.15
N ALA A 89 21.30 -50.39 -40.41
CA ALA A 89 20.56 -51.14 -41.47
C ALA A 89 19.18 -51.69 -40.99
N LEU A 90 18.01 -51.60 -41.64
CA LEU A 90 17.62 -51.44 -43.06
C LEU A 90 16.08 -51.23 -43.18
N ASN A 91 15.64 -50.86 -44.40
CA ASN A 91 14.30 -50.78 -45.05
C ASN A 91 13.46 -49.50 -44.83
N ASN A 92 12.85 -48.85 -45.84
CA ASN A 92 12.69 -49.20 -47.27
C ASN A 92 12.28 -47.98 -48.17
N GLN A 93 12.79 -48.03 -49.41
CA GLN A 93 12.22 -47.62 -50.73
C GLN A 93 11.99 -46.15 -51.18
N SER A 94 12.92 -45.69 -52.02
CA SER A 94 12.81 -45.27 -53.44
C SER A 94 11.49 -44.81 -54.06
N ASN A 95 11.49 -43.65 -54.75
CA ASN A 95 11.67 -43.52 -56.23
C ASN A 95 11.44 -42.07 -56.73
N LYS A 96 12.42 -41.42 -57.38
CA LYS A 96 12.46 -41.09 -58.83
C LYS A 96 13.69 -40.26 -59.22
N LYS A 97 14.12 -40.46 -60.46
CA LYS A 97 15.43 -40.23 -61.09
C LYS A 97 15.88 -38.77 -61.30
N GLU A 98 17.20 -38.66 -61.34
CA GLU A 98 18.08 -37.61 -61.88
C GLU A 98 17.70 -37.07 -63.26
N THR A 99 18.02 -35.80 -63.54
CA THR A 99 19.02 -35.44 -64.59
C THR A 99 19.36 -33.93 -64.63
N HIS A 100 20.67 -33.67 -64.79
CA HIS A 100 21.34 -32.56 -65.48
C HIS A 100 21.48 -31.13 -64.92
N LYS A 101 22.77 -30.78 -64.72
CA LYS A 101 23.40 -29.45 -64.74
C LYS A 101 22.99 -28.61 -65.96
N THR A 102 22.65 -27.34 -65.70
CA THR A 102 23.24 -26.08 -66.22
C THR A 102 22.15 -25.01 -66.16
N ASP A 103 22.23 -24.03 -65.24
CA ASP A 103 21.64 -22.67 -65.35
C ASP A 103 21.84 -21.80 -64.06
N ASP A 104 22.99 -21.93 -63.38
CA ASP A 104 23.21 -21.35 -62.03
C ASP A 104 23.64 -19.86 -61.99
N LEU A 105 23.49 -19.08 -63.06
CA LEU A 105 23.90 -17.65 -63.05
C LEU A 105 22.80 -16.64 -63.37
N LYS A 106 21.58 -17.07 -63.75
CA LYS A 106 20.43 -16.15 -63.89
C LYS A 106 19.38 -16.27 -62.78
N ASN A 107 19.34 -17.39 -62.06
CA ASN A 107 18.34 -17.63 -61.01
C ASN A 107 18.72 -17.03 -59.64
N SER A 108 19.98 -16.69 -59.40
CA SER A 108 20.42 -16.06 -58.14
C SER A 108 20.13 -14.55 -58.10
N GLU A 109 20.18 -13.85 -59.24
CA GLU A 109 19.80 -12.42 -59.33
C GLU A 109 18.28 -12.24 -59.28
N LEU A 110 17.50 -13.13 -59.89
CA LEU A 110 16.03 -13.10 -59.83
C LEU A 110 15.50 -13.42 -58.42
N LYS A 111 16.11 -14.40 -57.71
CA LYS A 111 15.78 -14.67 -56.29
C LYS A 111 16.24 -13.55 -55.35
N ASN A 112 17.42 -12.97 -55.57
CA ASN A 112 17.90 -11.87 -54.73
C ASN A 112 17.13 -10.57 -54.96
N ASN A 113 16.63 -10.32 -56.18
CA ASN A 113 15.74 -9.19 -56.44
C ASN A 113 14.34 -9.46 -55.88
N SER A 114 13.77 -10.66 -56.02
CA SER A 114 12.47 -10.98 -55.41
C SER A 114 12.52 -10.89 -53.87
N LEU A 115 13.58 -11.38 -53.23
CA LEU A 115 13.81 -11.27 -51.78
C LEU A 115 14.10 -9.85 -51.30
N LYS A 116 14.69 -8.99 -52.15
CA LYS A 116 14.85 -7.56 -51.84
C LYS A 116 13.52 -6.83 -51.94
N THR A 117 12.73 -7.12 -52.96
CA THR A 117 11.40 -6.56 -53.15
C THR A 117 10.46 -7.00 -52.03
N GLU A 118 10.48 -8.28 -51.64
CA GLU A 118 9.70 -8.84 -50.53
C GLU A 118 10.09 -8.19 -49.18
N LYS A 119 11.39 -8.03 -48.91
CA LYS A 119 11.86 -7.29 -47.71
C LYS A 119 11.54 -5.79 -47.71
N GLU A 120 11.39 -5.18 -48.89
CA GLU A 120 10.96 -3.78 -49.00
C GLU A 120 9.45 -3.65 -48.80
N LEU A 121 8.66 -4.61 -49.31
CA LEU A 121 7.22 -4.72 -49.07
C LEU A 121 6.92 -5.00 -47.59
N ASP A 122 7.61 -5.95 -46.96
CA ASP A 122 7.47 -6.24 -45.52
C ASP A 122 7.76 -5.01 -44.64
N LYS A 123 8.73 -4.17 -45.04
CA LYS A 123 9.06 -2.93 -44.35
C LYS A 123 7.99 -1.86 -44.50
N ILE A 124 7.34 -1.79 -45.67
CA ILE A 124 6.24 -0.85 -45.93
C ILE A 124 5.03 -1.27 -45.10
N GLU A 125 4.69 -2.55 -45.09
CA GLU A 125 3.58 -3.12 -44.32
C GLU A 125 3.80 -2.96 -42.81
N GLN A 126 5.01 -3.22 -42.31
CA GLN A 126 5.38 -2.95 -40.91
C GLN A 126 5.32 -1.46 -40.56
N HIS A 127 5.76 -0.58 -41.46
CA HIS A 127 5.71 0.87 -41.21
C HIS A 127 4.26 1.38 -41.14
N GLN A 128 3.39 0.90 -42.03
CA GLN A 128 1.95 1.21 -42.01
C GLN A 128 1.27 0.66 -40.76
N ALA A 129 1.61 -0.57 -40.33
CA ALA A 129 1.12 -1.15 -39.09
C ALA A 129 1.56 -0.35 -37.85
N ASP A 130 2.80 0.15 -37.80
CA ASP A 130 3.30 0.97 -36.70
C ASP A 130 2.62 2.36 -36.63
N ILE A 131 2.29 2.94 -37.78
CA ILE A 131 1.49 4.18 -37.86
C ILE A 131 0.10 3.93 -37.27
N VAL A 132 -0.58 2.86 -37.70
CA VAL A 132 -1.92 2.51 -37.20
C VAL A 132 -1.88 2.18 -35.70
N ARG A 133 -0.88 1.43 -35.22
CA ARG A 133 -0.65 1.19 -33.79
C ARG A 133 -0.49 2.48 -33.00
N THR A 134 0.29 3.43 -33.52
CA THR A 134 0.52 4.72 -32.86
C THR A 134 -0.75 5.55 -32.80
N LEU A 135 -1.59 5.52 -33.84
CA LEU A 135 -2.88 6.22 -33.88
C LEU A 135 -3.91 5.57 -32.96
N ILE A 136 -3.99 4.24 -32.95
CA ILE A 136 -4.82 3.49 -32.00
C ILE A 136 -4.39 3.81 -30.56
N ALA A 137 -3.09 3.80 -30.26
CA ALA A 137 -2.56 4.14 -28.94
C ALA A 137 -2.86 5.60 -28.55
N LYS A 138 -2.73 6.54 -29.48
CA LYS A 138 -3.08 7.96 -29.26
C LYS A 138 -4.57 8.11 -28.96
N LYS A 139 -5.43 7.39 -29.68
CA LYS A 139 -6.89 7.42 -29.50
C LYS A 139 -7.35 6.76 -28.20
N HIS A 140 -6.72 5.67 -27.77
CA HIS A 140 -6.90 5.12 -26.43
C HIS A 140 -6.43 6.10 -25.35
N GLY A 141 -5.36 6.86 -25.61
CA GLY A 141 -4.88 7.94 -24.73
C GLY A 141 -5.80 9.17 -24.68
N GLU A 142 -6.54 9.44 -25.76
CA GLU A 142 -7.42 10.61 -25.94
C GLU A 142 -8.89 10.34 -25.59
N LYS A 143 -9.22 9.13 -25.11
CA LYS A 143 -10.60 8.74 -24.76
C LYS A 143 -11.21 9.77 -23.81
N THR A 144 -12.18 10.53 -24.31
CA THR A 144 -12.80 11.61 -23.55
C THR A 144 -13.68 11.03 -22.43
N ILE A 145 -13.68 11.69 -21.28
CA ILE A 145 -14.48 11.28 -20.12
C ILE A 145 -15.96 11.27 -20.51
N ASN A 146 -16.62 10.12 -20.44
CA ASN A 146 -18.06 10.04 -20.62
C ASN A 146 -18.76 10.41 -19.30
N HIS A 147 -19.08 11.70 -19.15
CA HIS A 147 -19.71 12.24 -17.93
C HIS A 147 -21.02 11.55 -17.58
N LYS A 148 -21.80 11.07 -18.56
CA LYS A 148 -23.09 10.44 -18.34
C LYS A 148 -22.91 9.07 -17.70
N ASP A 149 -22.05 8.24 -18.26
CA ASP A 149 -21.84 6.87 -17.78
C ASP A 149 -21.16 6.86 -16.41
N VAL A 150 -20.16 7.74 -16.22
CA VAL A 150 -19.51 7.92 -14.91
C VAL A 150 -20.52 8.37 -13.86
N ARG A 151 -21.41 9.30 -14.20
CA ARG A 151 -22.47 9.78 -13.29
C ARG A 151 -23.44 8.66 -12.91
N ILE A 152 -23.91 7.87 -13.88
CA ILE A 152 -24.80 6.74 -13.62
C ILE A 152 -24.12 5.70 -12.72
N SER A 153 -22.85 5.38 -12.99
CA SER A 153 -22.05 4.45 -12.19
C SER A 153 -21.88 4.93 -10.73
N ILE A 154 -21.55 6.22 -10.55
CA ILE A 154 -21.45 6.83 -9.21
C ILE A 154 -22.81 6.81 -8.50
N GLU A 155 -23.91 7.12 -9.20
CA GLU A 155 -25.25 7.12 -8.60
C GLU A 155 -25.72 5.72 -8.18
N ALA A 156 -25.40 4.68 -8.97
CA ALA A 156 -25.66 3.30 -8.61
C ALA A 156 -24.96 2.90 -7.29
N GLY A 157 -23.77 3.46 -7.04
CA GLY A 157 -23.00 3.29 -5.81
C GLY A 157 -23.70 3.80 -4.53
N ALA A 158 -24.74 4.62 -4.65
CA ALA A 158 -25.50 5.13 -3.51
C ALA A 158 -26.42 4.07 -2.88
N LEU A 159 -26.80 3.06 -3.67
CA LEU A 159 -27.88 2.14 -3.31
C LEU A 159 -27.43 1.12 -2.27
N PRO A 160 -28.27 0.83 -1.26
CA PRO A 160 -27.98 -0.17 -0.22
C PRO A 160 -28.18 -1.59 -0.79
N THR A 161 -27.23 -2.06 -1.60
CA THR A 161 -27.29 -3.40 -2.21
C THR A 161 -26.91 -4.49 -1.21
N LYS A 162 -27.45 -5.71 -1.41
CA LYS A 162 -27.05 -6.88 -0.61
C LYS A 162 -25.56 -7.16 -0.72
N MET A 163 -25.02 -7.04 -1.94
CA MET A 163 -23.60 -7.24 -2.21
C MET A 163 -22.73 -6.29 -1.38
N PHE A 164 -23.10 -5.01 -1.30
CA PHE A 164 -22.39 -4.04 -0.47
C PHE A 164 -22.32 -4.46 1.01
N PHE A 165 -23.43 -4.87 1.62
CA PHE A 165 -23.41 -5.30 3.03
C PHE A 165 -22.64 -6.60 3.23
N ILE A 166 -22.80 -7.58 2.32
CA ILE A 166 -22.08 -8.85 2.40
C ILE A 166 -20.56 -8.62 2.31
N MET A 167 -20.10 -7.85 1.32
CA MET A 167 -18.68 -7.59 1.10
C MET A 167 -18.06 -6.80 2.26
N ASN A 168 -18.73 -5.76 2.76
CA ASN A 168 -18.24 -4.99 3.91
C ASN A 168 -18.29 -5.81 5.21
N GLY A 169 -19.29 -6.68 5.38
CA GLY A 169 -19.36 -7.60 6.52
C GLY A 169 -18.22 -8.61 6.49
N LEU A 170 -17.96 -9.23 5.33
CA LEU A 170 -16.87 -10.19 5.18
C LEU A 170 -15.49 -9.51 5.34
N SER A 171 -15.33 -8.31 4.78
CA SER A 171 -14.16 -7.46 5.00
C SER A 171 -13.94 -7.14 6.48
N ALA A 172 -15.00 -6.82 7.24
CA ALA A 172 -14.91 -6.57 8.68
C ALA A 172 -14.45 -7.80 9.46
N VAL A 173 -14.91 -9.01 9.10
CA VAL A 173 -14.46 -10.26 9.70
C VAL A 173 -12.98 -10.50 9.41
N ILE A 174 -12.54 -10.38 8.15
CA ILE A 174 -11.14 -10.55 7.76
C ILE A 174 -10.25 -9.51 8.48
N ALA A 175 -10.68 -8.24 8.50
CA ALA A 175 -9.99 -7.17 9.19
C ALA A 175 -9.89 -7.44 10.69
N GLY A 176 -10.97 -7.90 11.31
CA GLY A 176 -11.01 -8.21 12.74
C GLY A 176 -10.05 -9.33 13.11
N TYR A 177 -10.01 -10.42 12.35
CA TYR A 177 -9.02 -11.48 12.55
C TYR A 177 -7.59 -11.02 12.25
N GLY A 178 -7.38 -10.19 11.22
CA GLY A 178 -6.06 -9.60 10.93
C GLY A 178 -5.56 -8.71 12.06
N LEU A 179 -6.44 -7.90 12.64
CA LEU A 179 -6.17 -7.03 13.79
C LEU A 179 -5.85 -7.84 15.05
N LEU A 180 -6.66 -8.84 15.38
CA LEU A 180 -6.46 -9.72 16.54
C LEU A 180 -5.23 -10.62 16.39
N ALA A 181 -4.89 -11.05 15.17
CA ALA A 181 -3.68 -11.82 14.88
C ALA A 181 -2.43 -10.95 14.70
N ASN A 182 -2.56 -9.62 14.82
CA ASN A 182 -1.47 -8.66 14.60
C ASN A 182 -0.77 -8.84 13.23
N SER A 183 -1.56 -9.11 12.17
CA SER A 183 -1.08 -9.41 10.82
C SER A 183 -1.43 -8.28 9.84
N PRO A 184 -0.49 -7.37 9.52
CA PRO A 184 -0.74 -6.27 8.59
C PRO A 184 -1.13 -6.79 7.19
N ALA A 185 -0.59 -7.93 6.75
CA ALA A 185 -0.92 -8.52 5.45
C ALA A 185 -2.41 -8.92 5.34
N VAL A 186 -2.97 -9.52 6.39
CA VAL A 186 -4.41 -9.89 6.43
C VAL A 186 -5.27 -8.63 6.51
N VAL A 187 -4.84 -7.64 7.29
CA VAL A 187 -5.50 -6.33 7.37
C VAL A 187 -5.54 -5.66 6.00
N ILE A 188 -4.46 -5.71 5.22
CA ILE A 188 -4.42 -5.22 3.83
C ILE A 188 -5.36 -6.04 2.93
N GLY A 189 -5.36 -7.37 3.05
CA GLY A 189 -6.26 -8.25 2.31
C GLY A 189 -7.74 -7.92 2.54
N ALA A 190 -8.13 -7.57 3.77
CA ALA A 190 -9.50 -7.13 4.08
C ALA A 190 -9.90 -5.86 3.32
N MET A 191 -8.96 -4.93 3.14
CA MET A 191 -9.20 -3.65 2.47
C MET A 191 -9.52 -3.85 0.98
N LEU A 192 -8.96 -4.89 0.33
CA LEU A 192 -9.26 -5.23 -1.07
C LEU A 192 -10.73 -5.57 -1.32
N VAL A 193 -11.42 -6.08 -0.30
CA VAL A 193 -12.78 -6.60 -0.42
C VAL A 193 -13.83 -5.52 -0.18
N ALA A 194 -13.49 -4.47 0.58
CA ALA A 194 -14.47 -3.48 1.05
C ALA A 194 -15.00 -2.59 -0.08
N MET A 195 -16.30 -2.27 -0.03
CA MET A 195 -16.98 -1.47 -1.07
C MET A 195 -17.38 -0.08 -0.54
N MET A 196 -16.64 0.48 0.43
CA MET A 196 -16.98 1.76 1.07
C MET A 196 -16.83 2.98 0.16
N LEU A 197 -15.94 2.92 -0.84
CA LEU A 197 -15.67 4.05 -1.74
C LEU A 197 -16.91 4.47 -2.54
N SER A 198 -17.76 3.52 -2.94
CA SER A 198 -18.93 3.78 -3.78
C SER A 198 -19.91 4.78 -3.13
N PRO A 199 -20.51 4.51 -1.95
CA PRO A 199 -21.44 5.46 -1.34
C PRO A 199 -20.78 6.79 -0.93
N ILE A 200 -19.47 6.80 -0.62
CA ILE A 200 -18.74 8.04 -0.35
C ILE A 200 -18.68 8.91 -1.62
N THR A 201 -18.34 8.31 -2.76
CA THR A 201 -18.30 9.02 -4.06
C THR A 201 -19.68 9.48 -4.49
N SER A 202 -20.73 8.69 -4.26
CA SER A 202 -22.11 9.10 -4.52
C SER A 202 -22.54 10.28 -3.65
N MET A 203 -22.11 10.29 -2.38
CA MET A 203 -22.30 11.41 -1.48
C MET A 203 -21.59 12.66 -2.02
N ALA A 204 -20.37 12.53 -2.57
CA ALA A 204 -19.61 13.62 -3.22
C ALA A 204 -20.41 14.27 -4.34
N LEU A 205 -20.87 13.43 -5.27
CA LEU A 205 -21.66 13.85 -6.41
C LEU A 205 -22.97 14.52 -5.97
N ALA A 206 -23.64 13.97 -4.95
CA ALA A 206 -24.88 14.55 -4.40
C ALA A 206 -24.67 15.95 -3.82
N VAL A 207 -23.54 16.20 -3.15
CA VAL A 207 -23.17 17.53 -2.62
C VAL A 207 -22.92 18.50 -3.77
N ILE A 208 -22.19 18.08 -4.82
CA ILE A 208 -21.91 18.95 -5.97
C ILE A 208 -23.20 19.32 -6.70
N ASP A 209 -24.12 18.38 -6.90
CA ASP A 209 -25.38 18.65 -7.59
C ASP A 209 -26.46 19.32 -6.72
N ALA A 210 -26.20 19.44 -5.41
CA ALA A 210 -27.18 19.82 -4.39
C ALA A 210 -28.45 18.93 -4.43
N ARG A 211 -28.28 17.63 -4.67
CA ARG A 211 -29.38 16.64 -4.74
C ARG A 211 -29.57 15.95 -3.40
N LEU A 212 -30.47 16.48 -2.58
CA LEU A 212 -30.75 15.96 -1.22
C LEU A 212 -31.23 14.51 -1.20
N SER A 213 -31.97 14.06 -2.23
CA SER A 213 -32.42 12.67 -2.31
C SER A 213 -31.24 11.70 -2.43
N LEU A 214 -30.32 11.95 -3.36
CA LEU A 214 -29.10 11.16 -3.54
C LEU A 214 -28.20 11.24 -2.30
N LEU A 215 -28.09 12.42 -1.69
CA LEU A 215 -27.30 12.64 -0.48
C LEU A 215 -27.82 11.76 0.67
N LYS A 216 -29.14 11.76 0.89
CA LYS A 216 -29.78 10.97 1.94
C LYS A 216 -29.60 9.47 1.71
N THR A 217 -29.82 8.99 0.49
CA THR A 217 -29.64 7.57 0.16
C THR A 217 -28.19 7.13 0.36
N SER A 218 -27.23 7.89 -0.17
CA SER A 218 -25.79 7.59 -0.02
C SER A 218 -25.36 7.60 1.45
N PHE A 219 -25.82 8.59 2.21
CA PHE A 219 -25.53 8.70 3.64
C PHE A 219 -26.12 7.54 4.45
N GLN A 220 -27.37 7.12 4.16
CA GLN A 220 -27.99 5.97 4.82
C GLN A 220 -27.26 4.67 4.52
N THR A 221 -26.86 4.45 3.27
CA THR A 221 -26.06 3.28 2.86
C THR A 221 -24.71 3.27 3.57
N LEU A 222 -24.03 4.41 3.63
CA LEU A 222 -22.74 4.56 4.30
C LEU A 222 -22.83 4.29 5.80
N ILE A 223 -23.78 4.91 6.50
CA ILE A 223 -24.02 4.69 7.93
C ILE A 223 -24.41 3.23 8.21
N GLY A 224 -25.24 2.62 7.36
CA GLY A 224 -25.58 1.20 7.47
C GLY A 224 -24.33 0.31 7.39
N GLY A 225 -23.42 0.57 6.45
CA GLY A 225 -22.16 -0.15 6.33
C GLY A 225 -21.23 0.08 7.53
N ILE A 226 -21.11 1.32 8.02
CA ILE A 226 -20.33 1.65 9.22
C ILE A 226 -20.85 0.89 10.44
N LEU A 227 -22.16 0.92 10.68
CA LEU A 227 -22.77 0.21 11.81
C LEU A 227 -22.56 -1.30 11.70
N LEU A 228 -22.63 -1.87 10.51
CA LEU A 228 -22.35 -3.29 10.29
C LEU A 228 -20.89 -3.64 10.64
N ILE A 229 -19.92 -2.91 10.08
CA ILE A 229 -18.49 -3.14 10.35
C ILE A 229 -18.20 -2.99 11.84
N PHE A 230 -18.70 -1.92 12.45
CA PHE A 230 -18.54 -1.64 13.86
C PHE A 230 -19.14 -2.74 14.75
N ALA A 231 -20.36 -3.20 14.43
CA ALA A 231 -21.03 -4.27 15.17
C ALA A 231 -20.27 -5.59 15.08
N ILE A 232 -19.70 -5.93 13.90
CA ILE A 232 -18.86 -7.12 13.74
C ILE A 232 -17.59 -6.99 14.61
N GLY A 233 -16.93 -5.84 14.61
CA GLY A 233 -15.81 -5.57 15.51
C GLY A 233 -16.19 -5.75 16.98
N MET A 234 -17.35 -5.24 17.40
CA MET A 234 -17.86 -5.37 18.76
C MET A 234 -18.11 -6.84 19.15
N VAL A 235 -18.69 -7.64 18.23
CA VAL A 235 -18.87 -9.08 18.44
C VAL A 235 -17.52 -9.79 18.62
N LEU A 236 -16.52 -9.44 17.81
CA LEU A 236 -15.19 -10.03 17.91
C LEU A 236 -14.47 -9.64 19.22
N GLY A 237 -14.60 -8.40 19.68
CA GLY A 237 -14.00 -7.99 20.95
C GLY A 237 -14.67 -8.62 22.17
N PHE A 238 -15.97 -8.95 22.11
CA PHE A 238 -16.61 -9.77 23.13
C PHE A 238 -16.16 -11.24 23.09
N LEU A 239 -15.85 -11.77 21.92
CA LEU A 239 -15.40 -13.16 21.75
C LEU A 239 -13.93 -13.35 22.19
N TYR A 240 -13.10 -12.31 22.04
CA TYR A 240 -11.66 -12.36 22.31
C TYR A 240 -11.17 -11.18 23.19
N PRO A 241 -11.66 -11.04 24.43
CA PRO A 241 -11.34 -9.90 25.29
C PRO A 241 -9.85 -9.83 25.68
N ASP A 242 -9.14 -10.96 25.76
CA ASP A 242 -7.73 -11.01 26.18
C ASP A 242 -6.74 -10.62 25.07
N HIS A 243 -7.20 -10.49 23.82
CA HIS A 243 -6.35 -10.26 22.63
C HIS A 243 -6.58 -8.90 21.97
N VAL A 244 -7.21 -7.95 22.65
CA VAL A 244 -7.60 -6.65 22.04
C VAL A 244 -6.48 -5.61 21.95
N MET A 245 -5.35 -5.83 22.62
CA MET A 245 -4.22 -4.89 22.71
C MET A 245 -3.07 -5.26 21.75
N THR A 246 -3.38 -5.56 20.49
CA THR A 246 -2.36 -5.82 19.47
C THR A 246 -1.76 -4.53 18.93
N GLY A 247 -0.53 -4.61 18.38
CA GLY A 247 0.12 -3.46 17.75
C GLY A 247 -0.69 -2.87 16.60
N GLU A 248 -1.30 -3.72 15.77
CA GLU A 248 -2.16 -3.30 14.65
C GLU A 248 -3.42 -2.56 15.12
N ILE A 249 -4.04 -2.97 16.24
CA ILE A 249 -5.19 -2.26 16.82
C ILE A 249 -4.75 -0.90 17.35
N LEU A 250 -3.70 -0.88 18.18
CA LEU A 250 -3.20 0.34 18.81
C LEU A 250 -2.75 1.38 17.77
N ALA A 251 -2.16 0.94 16.66
CA ALA A 251 -1.78 1.81 15.55
C ALA A 251 -2.96 2.59 14.94
N ARG A 252 -4.21 2.13 15.09
CA ARG A 252 -5.40 2.85 14.61
C ARG A 252 -6.02 3.78 15.64
N THR A 253 -5.55 3.78 16.88
CA THR A 253 -6.17 4.55 17.99
C THR A 253 -5.62 5.96 18.15
N SER A 254 -4.48 6.26 17.53
CA SER A 254 -3.77 7.53 17.69
C SER A 254 -3.75 8.29 16.36
N PRO A 255 -4.87 8.91 15.94
CA PRO A 255 -4.94 9.61 14.67
C PRO A 255 -3.95 10.77 14.63
N THR A 256 -3.28 10.91 13.49
CA THR A 256 -2.28 11.95 13.25
C THR A 256 -2.70 12.85 12.09
N THR A 257 -2.04 14.01 11.97
CA THR A 257 -2.19 14.86 10.79
C THR A 257 -1.66 14.19 9.52
N MET A 258 -0.74 13.23 9.64
CA MET A 258 -0.23 12.46 8.50
C MET A 258 -1.31 11.56 7.90
N ASP A 259 -2.13 10.93 8.75
CA ASP A 259 -3.25 10.09 8.29
C ASP A 259 -4.25 10.90 7.45
N LEU A 260 -4.53 12.14 7.86
CA LEU A 260 -5.39 13.05 7.11
C LEU A 260 -4.81 13.36 5.72
N VAL A 261 -3.51 13.62 5.61
CA VAL A 261 -2.85 13.87 4.31
C VAL A 261 -2.93 12.63 3.41
N VAL A 262 -2.71 11.45 3.97
CA VAL A 262 -2.83 10.18 3.24
C VAL A 262 -4.27 9.96 2.76
N ALA A 263 -5.27 10.26 3.59
CA ALA A 263 -6.68 10.15 3.20
C ALA A 263 -7.07 11.12 2.10
N LEU A 264 -6.56 12.36 2.12
CA LEU A 264 -6.77 13.34 1.05
C LEU A 264 -6.14 12.86 -0.28
N ALA A 265 -4.91 12.34 -0.23
CA ALA A 265 -4.24 11.80 -1.41
C ALA A 265 -4.96 10.56 -1.97
N GLY A 266 -5.33 9.62 -1.09
CA GLY A 266 -6.06 8.41 -1.46
C GLY A 266 -7.44 8.68 -2.04
N GLY A 267 -8.19 9.63 -1.45
CA GLY A 267 -9.48 10.07 -2.00
C GLY A 267 -9.32 10.75 -3.37
N THR A 268 -8.33 11.61 -3.53
CA THR A 268 -8.02 12.25 -4.83
C THR A 268 -7.71 11.19 -5.90
N ALA A 269 -6.86 10.21 -5.58
CA ALA A 269 -6.56 9.11 -6.48
C ALA A 269 -7.81 8.28 -6.81
N GLY A 270 -8.63 7.97 -5.80
CA GLY A 270 -9.87 7.19 -5.94
C GLY A 270 -10.88 7.86 -6.86
N ALA A 271 -11.09 9.15 -6.68
CA ALA A 271 -11.96 9.93 -7.55
C ALA A 271 -11.40 10.07 -8.97
N TYR A 272 -10.08 10.25 -9.10
CA TYR A 272 -9.44 10.32 -10.42
C TYR A 272 -9.59 9.00 -11.19
N ALA A 273 -9.41 7.86 -10.54
CA ALA A 273 -9.63 6.56 -11.15
C ALA A 273 -11.09 6.33 -11.54
N MET A 274 -12.05 6.89 -10.78
CA MET A 274 -13.48 6.79 -11.10
C MET A 274 -13.87 7.57 -12.36
N VAL A 275 -13.20 8.70 -12.65
CA VAL A 275 -13.48 9.54 -13.82
C VAL A 275 -12.62 9.19 -15.03
N SER A 276 -11.48 8.52 -14.82
CA SER A 276 -10.56 8.19 -15.89
C SER A 276 -11.00 6.90 -16.62
N PRO A 277 -11.15 6.93 -17.95
CA PRO A 277 -11.57 5.76 -18.72
C PRO A 277 -10.53 4.64 -18.76
N ASN A 278 -9.27 4.96 -18.43
CA ASN A 278 -8.13 4.06 -18.57
C ASN A 278 -7.64 3.47 -17.24
N LEU A 279 -8.30 3.79 -16.11
CA LEU A 279 -7.91 3.31 -14.79
C LEU A 279 -8.99 2.41 -14.18
N SER A 280 -8.57 1.25 -13.67
CA SER A 280 -9.48 0.38 -12.91
C SER A 280 -9.75 0.96 -11.52
N VAL A 281 -11.03 1.23 -11.26
CA VAL A 281 -11.55 1.65 -9.95
C VAL A 281 -11.20 0.63 -8.86
N ALA A 282 -11.03 -0.65 -9.21
CA ALA A 282 -10.71 -1.71 -8.26
C ALA A 282 -9.33 -1.51 -7.61
N VAL A 283 -8.31 -1.11 -8.39
CA VAL A 283 -6.94 -0.92 -7.90
C VAL A 283 -6.85 0.23 -6.89
N VAL A 284 -7.63 1.29 -7.11
CA VAL A 284 -7.62 2.46 -6.22
C VAL A 284 -8.63 2.32 -5.07
N GLY A 285 -9.69 1.53 -5.27
CA GLY A 285 -10.62 1.12 -4.21
C GLY A 285 -9.90 0.50 -3.01
N VAL A 286 -8.83 -0.26 -3.27
CA VAL A 286 -7.90 -0.79 -2.25
C VAL A 286 -7.36 0.30 -1.35
N ALA A 287 -6.76 1.35 -1.94
CA ALA A 287 -6.10 2.43 -1.21
C ALA A 287 -7.08 3.19 -0.31
N VAL A 288 -8.33 3.39 -0.75
CA VAL A 288 -9.35 4.11 0.00
C VAL A 288 -9.97 3.24 1.10
N ALA A 289 -10.21 1.97 0.83
CA ALA A 289 -10.71 1.01 1.80
C ALA A 289 -9.75 0.81 2.99
N THR A 290 -8.44 1.07 2.79
CA THR A 290 -7.44 1.03 3.86
C THR A 290 -7.75 1.95 5.03
N ALA A 291 -8.43 3.05 4.76
CA ALA A 291 -8.60 4.14 5.68
C ALA A 291 -9.85 4.02 6.58
N LEU A 292 -10.79 3.10 6.25
CA LEU A 292 -12.10 3.00 6.93
C LEU A 292 -12.34 1.69 7.66
N VAL A 293 -12.22 0.53 6.99
CA VAL A 293 -12.66 -0.74 7.59
C VAL A 293 -11.86 -1.10 8.84
N PRO A 294 -10.52 -1.15 8.83
CA PRO A 294 -9.77 -1.53 10.02
C PRO A 294 -9.98 -0.59 11.21
N PRO A 295 -9.95 0.76 11.06
CA PRO A 295 -10.24 1.66 12.18
C PRO A 295 -11.66 1.48 12.75
N LEU A 296 -12.67 1.23 11.91
CA LEU A 296 -14.04 0.94 12.38
C LEU A 296 -14.12 -0.39 13.14
N THR A 297 -13.50 -1.44 12.61
CA THR A 297 -13.44 -2.75 13.27
C THR A 297 -12.68 -2.66 14.60
N ALA A 298 -11.52 -1.99 14.61
CA ALA A 298 -10.72 -1.76 15.82
C ALA A 298 -11.50 -0.97 16.87
N SER A 299 -12.24 0.07 16.46
CA SER A 299 -13.10 0.85 17.34
C SER A 299 -14.17 -0.03 17.99
N GLY A 300 -14.83 -0.89 17.22
CA GLY A 300 -15.80 -1.87 17.73
C GLY A 300 -15.19 -2.82 18.75
N ILE A 301 -14.04 -3.44 18.42
CA ILE A 301 -13.30 -4.38 19.29
C ILE A 301 -12.95 -3.70 20.64
N LEU A 302 -12.36 -2.50 20.57
CA LEU A 302 -11.93 -1.76 21.75
C LEU A 302 -13.10 -1.29 22.61
N LEU A 303 -14.22 -0.93 22.01
CA LEU A 303 -15.41 -0.52 22.75
C LEU A 303 -15.98 -1.70 23.56
N SER A 304 -16.09 -2.89 22.95
CA SER A 304 -16.54 -4.09 23.65
C SER A 304 -15.61 -4.51 24.80
N ALA A 305 -14.32 -4.23 24.69
CA ALA A 305 -13.34 -4.52 25.74
C ALA A 305 -13.24 -3.43 26.84
N GLY A 306 -14.08 -2.38 26.78
CA GLY A 306 -14.11 -1.32 27.79
C GLY A 306 -13.06 -0.23 27.61
N HIS A 307 -12.25 -0.27 26.55
CA HIS A 307 -11.23 0.73 26.25
C HIS A 307 -11.81 1.94 25.49
N PHE A 308 -12.70 2.69 26.13
CA PHE A 308 -13.47 3.78 25.50
C PHE A 308 -12.58 4.85 24.84
N SER A 309 -11.50 5.26 25.51
CA SER A 309 -10.59 6.29 24.97
C SER A 309 -9.91 5.84 23.67
N LEU A 310 -9.48 4.57 23.61
CA LEU A 310 -8.82 4.01 22.43
C LEU A 310 -9.83 3.77 21.30
N ALA A 311 -11.02 3.30 21.64
CA ALA A 311 -12.12 3.11 20.70
C ALA A 311 -12.51 4.43 20.01
N MET A 312 -12.62 5.52 20.77
CA MET A 312 -12.91 6.85 20.24
C MET A 312 -11.79 7.39 19.34
N GLY A 313 -10.53 7.11 19.66
CA GLY A 313 -9.40 7.45 18.80
C GLY A 313 -9.48 6.76 17.43
N ALA A 314 -9.80 5.46 17.40
CA ALA A 314 -9.99 4.71 16.17
C ALA A 314 -11.23 5.14 15.37
N LEU A 315 -12.32 5.49 16.06
CA LEU A 315 -13.51 6.06 15.42
C LEU A 315 -13.20 7.42 14.79
N LEU A 316 -12.45 8.27 15.51
CA LEU A 316 -12.05 9.58 15.03
C LEU A 316 -11.18 9.46 13.77
N LEU A 317 -10.25 8.51 13.74
CA LEU A 317 -9.46 8.21 12.54
C LEU A 317 -10.37 7.85 11.35
N ALA A 318 -11.33 6.93 11.54
CA ALA A 318 -12.27 6.52 10.50
C ALA A 318 -13.10 7.71 9.96
N VAL A 319 -13.67 8.52 10.86
CA VAL A 319 -14.51 9.68 10.49
C VAL A 319 -13.68 10.75 9.77
N THR A 320 -12.48 11.03 10.25
CA THR A 320 -11.56 11.99 9.63
C THR A 320 -11.24 11.58 8.20
N ASN A 321 -10.86 10.32 8.00
CA ASN A 321 -10.53 9.78 6.70
C ASN A 321 -11.74 9.81 5.75
N MET A 322 -12.91 9.41 6.24
CA MET A 322 -14.16 9.43 5.47
C MET A 322 -14.49 10.84 4.96
N LEU A 323 -14.39 11.87 5.82
CA LEU A 323 -14.66 13.25 5.44
C LEU A 323 -13.63 13.78 4.45
N ALA A 324 -12.35 13.40 4.61
CA ALA A 324 -11.26 13.80 3.72
C ALA A 324 -11.41 13.19 2.32
N ILE A 325 -11.72 11.89 2.25
CA ILE A 325 -12.02 11.19 1.00
C ILE A 325 -13.24 11.82 0.33
N GLN A 326 -14.30 12.06 1.10
CA GLN A 326 -15.49 12.69 0.55
C GLN A 326 -15.19 14.07 -0.06
N PHE A 327 -14.47 14.92 0.67
CA PHE A 327 -14.13 16.26 0.19
C PHE A 327 -13.29 16.23 -1.08
N THR A 328 -12.30 15.34 -1.14
CA THR A 328 -11.42 15.20 -2.32
C THR A 328 -12.14 14.60 -3.51
N ASN A 329 -13.05 13.64 -3.30
CA ASN A 329 -13.95 13.18 -4.35
C ASN A 329 -14.80 14.32 -4.90
N ALA A 330 -15.32 15.18 -4.02
CA ALA A 330 -16.11 16.33 -4.45
C ALA A 330 -15.26 17.32 -5.27
N LEU A 331 -14.02 17.56 -4.83
CA LEU A 331 -13.08 18.45 -5.50
C LEU A 331 -12.70 17.93 -6.90
N VAL A 332 -12.34 16.65 -7.02
CA VAL A 332 -11.96 16.04 -8.30
C VAL A 332 -13.14 16.05 -9.27
N LEU A 333 -14.32 15.58 -8.86
CA LEU A 333 -15.51 15.62 -9.71
C LEU A 333 -15.84 17.05 -10.18
N TRP A 334 -15.70 18.04 -9.30
CA TRP A 334 -15.89 19.45 -9.68
C TRP A 334 -14.86 19.93 -10.72
N LEU A 335 -13.57 19.57 -10.55
CA LEU A 335 -12.50 19.90 -11.51
C LEU A 335 -12.72 19.26 -12.88
N PHE A 336 -13.24 18.03 -12.92
CA PHE A 336 -13.58 17.32 -14.16
C PHE A 336 -14.92 17.74 -14.78
N GLY A 337 -15.57 18.76 -14.22
CA GLY A 337 -16.76 19.36 -14.82
C GLY A 337 -18.06 18.61 -14.53
N PHE A 338 -18.10 17.70 -13.55
CA PHE A 338 -19.34 17.14 -13.01
C PHE A 338 -20.08 18.24 -12.24
N ARG A 339 -20.68 19.18 -12.96
CA ARG A 339 -21.44 20.32 -12.44
C ARG A 339 -22.90 20.20 -12.87
N ARG A 340 -23.78 20.91 -12.17
CA ARG A 340 -25.21 20.90 -12.48
C ARG A 340 -25.47 21.76 -13.70
N THR A 341 -25.85 21.13 -14.81
CA THR A 341 -26.02 21.69 -16.16
C THR A 341 -27.14 22.73 -16.33
N LEU A 342 -27.88 23.09 -15.28
CA LEU A 342 -29.13 23.83 -15.42
C LEU A 342 -29.09 25.29 -14.98
N ASN A 343 -28.05 25.78 -14.28
CA ASN A 343 -28.01 27.19 -13.80
C ASN A 343 -26.60 27.70 -13.39
N ASP A 344 -25.54 26.87 -13.45
CA ASP A 344 -24.21 27.24 -12.93
C ASP A 344 -23.27 27.82 -14.01
N ASP A 345 -23.67 27.76 -15.30
CA ASP A 345 -22.83 28.14 -16.44
C ASP A 345 -22.71 29.67 -16.65
N ASP A 346 -23.67 30.44 -16.12
CA ASP A 346 -23.71 31.91 -16.21
C ASP A 346 -22.80 32.63 -15.19
N VAL A 347 -22.09 31.87 -14.35
CA VAL A 347 -21.27 32.43 -13.26
C VAL A 347 -19.78 32.34 -13.63
N GLY A 348 -19.06 33.45 -13.55
CA GLY A 348 -17.61 33.49 -13.80
C GLY A 348 -16.80 32.55 -12.87
N LYS A 349 -15.55 32.24 -13.23
CA LYS A 349 -14.69 31.25 -12.53
C LYS A 349 -14.64 31.43 -11.00
N LEU A 350 -14.61 32.67 -10.50
CA LEU A 350 -14.62 32.94 -9.05
C LEU A 350 -15.96 32.60 -8.37
N GLY A 351 -17.09 32.81 -9.06
CA GLY A 351 -18.41 32.48 -8.50
C GLY A 351 -18.66 30.97 -8.48
N GLN A 352 -18.10 30.23 -9.44
CA GLN A 352 -18.13 28.76 -9.44
C GLN A 352 -17.39 28.16 -8.22
N LEU A 353 -16.23 28.73 -7.87
CA LEU A 353 -15.52 28.37 -6.64
C LEU A 353 -16.35 28.67 -5.39
N GLY A 354 -17.01 29.84 -5.35
CA GLY A 354 -17.89 30.22 -4.24
C GLY A 354 -19.07 29.26 -4.06
N GLN A 355 -19.68 28.79 -5.15
CA GLN A 355 -20.75 27.79 -5.08
C GLN A 355 -20.25 26.43 -4.59
N PHE A 356 -19.08 25.98 -5.04
CA PHE A 356 -18.47 24.74 -4.56
C PHE A 356 -18.18 24.81 -3.06
N LEU A 357 -17.59 25.90 -2.58
CA LEU A 357 -17.35 26.14 -1.15
C LEU A 357 -18.65 26.16 -0.35
N LYS A 358 -19.69 26.83 -0.85
CA LYS A 358 -21.00 26.89 -0.20
C LYS A 358 -21.64 25.50 -0.08
N ARG A 359 -21.58 24.69 -1.15
CA ARG A 359 -22.12 23.32 -1.18
C ARG A 359 -21.35 22.38 -0.25
N ASN A 360 -20.03 22.53 -0.16
CA ASN A 360 -19.16 21.71 0.69
C ASN A 360 -18.87 22.31 2.08
N PHE A 361 -19.53 23.42 2.45
CA PHE A 361 -19.19 24.19 3.65
C PHE A 361 -19.22 23.34 4.93
N ALA A 362 -20.23 22.47 5.08
CA ALA A 362 -20.36 21.60 6.25
C ALA A 362 -19.19 20.61 6.37
N VAL A 363 -18.78 19.99 5.26
CA VAL A 363 -17.65 19.04 5.23
C VAL A 363 -16.32 19.77 5.45
N LEU A 364 -16.13 20.92 4.81
CA LEU A 364 -14.94 21.77 5.00
C LEU A 364 -14.79 22.22 6.45
N MET A 365 -15.88 22.70 7.06
CA MET A 365 -15.85 23.14 8.46
C MET A 365 -15.53 21.97 9.40
N ALA A 366 -16.13 20.80 9.18
CA ALA A 366 -15.80 19.60 9.95
C ALA A 366 -14.32 19.21 9.82
N LEU A 367 -13.76 19.25 8.61
CA LEU A 367 -12.33 18.97 8.38
C LEU A 367 -11.41 20.00 9.05
N VAL A 368 -11.75 21.28 9.04
CA VAL A 368 -10.97 22.33 9.72
C VAL A 368 -11.00 22.13 11.23
N VAL A 369 -12.16 21.82 11.81
CA VAL A 369 -12.29 21.56 13.25
C VAL A 369 -11.49 20.32 13.66
N ILE A 370 -11.66 19.22 12.93
CA ILE A 370 -10.95 17.96 13.21
C ILE A 370 -9.45 18.12 12.97
N GLY A 371 -9.04 18.73 11.86
CA GLY A 371 -7.64 18.99 11.54
C GLY A 371 -6.98 19.90 12.57
N GLY A 372 -7.69 20.93 13.05
CA GLY A 372 -7.25 21.78 14.16
C GLY A 372 -7.08 20.99 15.46
N TYR A 373 -8.04 20.13 15.80
CA TYR A 373 -7.95 19.24 16.97
C TYR A 373 -6.76 18.28 16.86
N LEU A 374 -6.58 17.60 15.73
CA LEU A 374 -5.47 16.68 15.49
C LEU A 374 -4.14 17.39 15.51
N SER A 375 -4.04 18.59 14.92
CA SER A 375 -2.81 19.40 14.96
C SER A 375 -2.46 19.84 16.37
N PHE A 376 -3.46 20.20 17.18
CA PHE A 376 -3.25 20.52 18.59
C PHE A 376 -2.77 19.30 19.38
N ASN A 377 -3.42 18.15 19.17
CA ASN A 377 -3.05 16.89 19.83
C ASN A 377 -1.65 16.45 19.44
N PHE A 378 -1.34 16.47 18.13
CA PHE A 378 -0.02 16.15 17.59
C PHE A 378 1.07 17.09 18.13
N SER A 379 0.81 18.41 18.20
CA SER A 379 1.75 19.35 18.79
C SER A 379 1.97 19.06 20.27
N HIS A 380 0.93 18.67 21.01
CA HIS A 380 1.05 18.27 22.41
C HIS A 380 1.92 17.01 22.57
N THR A 381 1.65 15.97 21.77
CA THR A 381 2.42 14.72 21.78
C THR A 381 3.87 14.93 21.34
N LEU A 382 4.13 15.73 20.31
CA LEU A 382 5.48 16.06 19.86
C LEU A 382 6.27 16.81 20.93
N ASN A 383 5.63 17.75 21.62
CA ASN A 383 6.25 18.47 22.72
C ASN A 383 6.61 17.51 23.87
N GLU A 384 5.74 16.55 24.19
CA GLU A 384 6.04 15.50 25.17
C GLU A 384 7.19 14.60 24.73
N GLN A 385 7.21 14.14 23.47
CA GLN A 385 8.30 13.30 22.95
C GLN A 385 9.63 14.06 22.85
N ASN A 386 9.61 15.33 22.43
CA ASN A 386 10.80 16.16 22.39
C ASN A 386 11.33 16.44 23.79
N PHE A 387 10.44 16.70 24.75
CA PHE A 387 10.81 16.84 26.16
C PHE A 387 11.47 15.57 26.70
N GLU A 388 10.88 14.40 26.43
CA GLU A 388 11.44 13.11 26.88
C GLU A 388 12.80 12.85 26.24
N ARG A 389 12.95 13.08 24.92
CA ARG A 389 14.24 12.96 24.22
C ARG A 389 15.30 13.91 24.78
N GLN A 390 14.97 15.17 25.01
CA GLN A 390 15.91 16.16 25.55
C GLN A 390 16.28 15.83 27.00
N SER A 391 15.32 15.39 27.81
CA SER A 391 15.55 14.96 29.20
C SER A 391 16.47 13.73 29.25
N ASN A 392 16.23 12.74 28.39
CA ASN A 392 17.06 11.54 28.31
C ASN A 392 18.47 11.85 27.83
N ALA A 393 18.62 12.69 26.80
CA ALA A 393 19.94 13.13 26.34
C ALA A 393 20.71 13.88 27.44
N LEU A 394 20.02 14.67 28.27
CA LEU A 394 20.63 15.36 29.40
C LEU A 394 21.06 14.37 30.50
N ILE A 395 20.22 13.38 30.80
CA ILE A 395 20.54 12.31 31.77
C ILE A 395 21.76 11.52 31.27
N GLU A 396 21.73 11.04 30.02
CA GLU A 396 22.84 10.30 29.40
C GLU A 396 24.14 11.10 29.43
N LYS A 397 24.11 12.38 29.05
CA LYS A 397 25.29 13.25 29.12
C LYS A 397 25.81 13.43 30.55
N SER A 398 24.93 13.46 31.55
CA SER A 398 25.33 13.61 32.96
C SER A 398 26.01 12.36 33.54
N ILE A 399 25.73 11.19 32.95
CA ILE A 399 26.28 9.90 33.38
C ILE A 399 27.36 9.35 32.45
N GLU A 400 27.59 9.95 31.28
CA GLU A 400 28.56 9.52 30.25
C GLU A 400 29.98 9.33 30.78
N HIS A 401 30.38 10.12 31.80
CA HIS A 401 31.70 10.06 32.41
C HIS A 401 31.80 9.08 33.59
N GLN A 402 30.67 8.47 33.97
CA GLN A 402 30.58 7.43 34.98
C GLN A 402 30.35 6.10 34.26
N ALA A 403 30.76 4.97 34.83
CA ALA A 403 30.47 3.65 34.28
C ALA A 403 28.98 3.29 34.50
N ASN A 404 28.10 4.12 33.94
CA ASN A 404 26.66 4.15 34.15
C ASN A 404 25.96 4.34 32.80
N TYR A 405 24.82 3.67 32.60
CA TYR A 405 23.97 3.83 31.42
C TYR A 405 22.49 3.92 31.81
N LEU A 406 21.71 4.60 30.97
CA LEU A 406 20.27 4.77 31.15
C LEU A 406 19.55 3.52 30.60
N VAL A 407 18.82 2.81 31.48
CA VAL A 407 18.06 1.60 31.10
C VAL A 407 16.69 1.96 30.58
N SER A 408 15.99 2.86 31.28
CA SER A 408 14.67 3.34 30.86
C SER A 408 14.32 4.67 31.52
N SER A 409 13.52 5.46 30.82
CA SER A 409 12.85 6.64 31.34
C SER A 409 11.35 6.44 31.25
N SER A 410 10.60 6.98 32.20
CA SER A 410 9.15 7.08 32.08
C SER A 410 8.68 8.35 32.77
N ILE A 411 7.68 9.02 32.19
CA ILE A 411 7.04 10.18 32.79
C ILE A 411 5.71 9.73 33.34
N ASN A 412 5.57 9.74 34.65
CA ASN A 412 4.29 9.52 35.31
C ASN A 412 3.62 10.87 35.60
N LYS A 413 2.37 11.03 35.15
CA LYS A 413 1.60 12.26 35.31
C LYS A 413 0.79 12.17 36.60
N GLU A 414 1.30 12.71 37.71
CA GLU A 414 0.57 12.81 38.98
C GLU A 414 0.00 14.21 39.19
N GLN A 415 -1.28 14.43 38.82
CA GLN A 415 -2.07 15.67 39.04
C GLN A 415 -1.37 17.00 38.68
N LYS A 416 -0.48 17.52 39.54
CA LYS A 416 0.26 18.79 39.39
C LYS A 416 1.78 18.62 39.27
N VAL A 417 2.31 17.40 39.44
CA VAL A 417 3.74 17.10 39.38
C VAL A 417 3.96 16.01 38.34
N HIS A 418 4.85 16.26 37.39
CA HIS A 418 5.33 15.22 36.48
C HIS A 418 6.53 14.55 37.13
N ILE A 419 6.43 13.25 37.38
CA ILE A 419 7.53 12.47 37.94
C ILE A 419 8.26 11.82 36.76
N LEU A 420 9.44 12.35 36.45
CA LEU A 420 10.36 11.71 35.53
C LEU A 420 11.13 10.65 36.29
N ARG A 421 10.81 9.37 36.04
CA ARG A 421 11.51 8.24 36.64
C ARG A 421 12.53 7.70 35.65
N ALA A 422 13.80 7.81 36.02
CA ALA A 422 14.93 7.27 35.27
C ALA A 422 15.51 6.06 36.00
N VAL A 423 15.76 4.96 35.28
CA VAL A 423 16.45 3.79 35.80
C VAL A 423 17.87 3.81 35.25
N ILE A 424 18.84 3.99 36.13
CA ILE A 424 20.27 4.06 35.79
C ILE A 424 20.92 2.79 36.33
N GLN A 425 21.72 2.13 35.49
CA GLN A 425 22.49 0.95 35.87
C GLN A 425 23.98 1.25 35.72
N GLY A 426 24.79 0.80 36.68
CA GLY A 426 26.24 0.95 36.59
C GLY A 426 26.97 0.79 37.92
N SER A 427 28.24 1.18 37.95
CA SER A 427 29.13 0.90 39.08
C SER A 427 29.04 1.93 40.22
N GLN A 428 28.63 3.17 39.94
CA GLN A 428 28.64 4.25 40.94
C GLN A 428 27.31 5.01 40.98
N PRO A 429 26.61 5.07 42.14
CA PRO A 429 25.35 5.80 42.23
C PRO A 429 25.56 7.31 42.12
N PRO A 430 24.66 8.04 41.42
CA PRO A 430 24.72 9.50 41.37
C PRO A 430 24.44 10.10 42.76
N SER A 431 25.16 11.17 43.09
CA SER A 431 24.98 11.90 44.35
C SER A 431 23.70 12.75 44.32
N GLN A 432 23.08 13.01 45.48
CA GLN A 432 21.88 13.85 45.57
C GLN A 432 22.07 15.25 44.95
N ALA A 433 23.27 15.84 45.09
CA ALA A 433 23.58 17.14 44.49
C ALA A 433 23.57 17.08 42.95
N GLN A 434 24.12 16.01 42.35
CA GLN A 434 24.06 15.79 40.91
C GLN A 434 22.61 15.60 40.43
N VAL A 435 21.80 14.84 41.17
CA VAL A 435 20.37 14.66 40.83
C VAL A 435 19.61 15.98 40.91
N TYR A 436 19.92 16.84 41.88
CA TYR A 436 19.27 18.15 42.02
C TYR A 436 19.62 19.12 40.88
N GLU A 437 20.90 19.19 40.49
CA GLU A 437 21.30 20.01 39.33
C GLU A 437 20.68 19.49 38.03
N LEU A 438 20.57 18.17 37.88
CA LEU A 438 19.91 17.55 36.73
C LEU A 438 18.41 17.85 36.70
N GLU A 439 17.73 17.75 37.85
CA GLU A 439 16.32 18.15 38.00
C GLU A 439 16.09 19.61 37.60
N LYS A 440 16.97 20.52 38.03
CA LYS A 440 16.87 21.95 37.70
C LYS A 440 17.06 22.22 36.20
N ALA A 441 18.01 21.52 35.58
CA ALA A 441 18.23 21.61 34.14
C ALA A 441 17.03 21.06 33.35
N ILE A 442 16.45 19.94 33.79
CA ILE A 442 15.23 19.35 33.20
C ILE A 442 14.02 20.26 33.42
N GLN A 443 13.89 20.90 34.59
CA GLN A 443 12.83 21.87 34.88
C GLN A 443 12.89 23.05 33.90
N LYS A 444 14.09 23.52 33.53
CA LYS A 444 14.23 24.59 32.54
C LYS A 444 13.70 24.20 31.16
N ILE A 445 13.98 22.96 30.72
CA ILE A 445 13.43 22.40 29.48
C ILE A 445 11.90 22.25 29.59
N ALA A 446 11.42 21.88 30.78
CA ALA A 446 10.00 21.76 31.07
C ALA A 446 9.27 23.10 31.04
N ASP A 447 9.88 24.18 31.52
CA ASP A 447 9.28 25.52 31.52
C ASP A 447 9.06 26.05 30.09
N ASP A 448 9.98 25.71 29.18
CA ASP A 448 9.87 26.04 27.75
C ASP A 448 8.80 25.19 27.04
N THR A 449 8.55 23.97 27.52
CA THR A 449 7.68 22.98 26.84
C THR A 449 6.27 22.91 27.43
N PHE A 450 6.12 23.04 28.74
CA PHE A 450 4.88 22.95 29.50
C PHE A 450 4.70 24.21 30.33
N LYS A 451 3.67 25.02 30.02
CA LYS A 451 3.35 26.18 30.85
C LYS A 451 3.05 25.75 32.30
N ASN A 452 3.91 26.18 33.22
CA ASN A 452 3.67 26.18 34.67
C ASN A 452 3.54 24.79 35.32
N ARG A 453 4.38 23.81 34.94
CA ARG A 453 4.38 22.47 35.56
C ARG A 453 5.71 22.15 36.23
N THR A 454 5.64 21.68 37.48
CA THR A 454 6.81 21.23 38.24
C THR A 454 7.14 19.79 37.88
N ILE A 455 8.42 19.54 37.58
CA ILE A 455 8.98 18.22 37.31
C ILE A 455 9.81 17.80 38.52
N LYS A 456 9.61 16.55 38.94
CA LYS A 456 10.45 15.89 39.93
C LYS A 456 11.20 14.74 39.27
N LEU A 457 12.51 14.70 39.47
CA LEU A 457 13.36 13.65 38.96
C LEU A 457 13.52 12.55 40.03
N GLN A 458 13.14 11.32 39.68
CA GLN A 458 13.39 10.14 40.49
C GLN A 458 14.37 9.23 39.78
N ILE A 459 15.56 9.07 40.35
CA ILE A 459 16.55 8.12 39.86
C ILE A 459 16.45 6.83 40.66
N ARG A 460 16.19 5.72 39.97
CA ARG A 460 16.35 4.36 40.50
C ARG A 460 17.70 3.83 40.03
N PHE A 461 18.63 3.62 40.95
CA PHE A 461 19.94 3.07 40.63
C PHE A 461 19.96 1.55 40.80
N VAL A 462 20.52 0.84 39.81
CA VAL A 462 20.76 -0.60 39.84
C VAL A 462 22.28 -0.83 39.80
N PRO A 463 22.91 -1.33 40.88
CA PRO A 463 24.34 -1.52 40.90
C PRO A 463 24.75 -2.67 39.98
N GLU A 464 25.80 -2.45 39.18
CA GLU A 464 26.45 -3.48 38.39
C GLU A 464 27.68 -4.01 39.14
N THR A 465 27.77 -5.33 39.24
CA THR A 465 28.93 -6.02 39.84
C THR A 465 29.57 -6.90 38.78
N VAL A 466 30.78 -6.56 38.39
CA VAL A 466 31.61 -7.40 37.52
C VAL A 466 32.26 -8.48 38.40
N ILE A 467 32.08 -9.74 38.04
CA ILE A 467 32.73 -10.88 38.69
C ILE A 467 33.80 -11.40 37.72
N GLU A 468 35.06 -11.15 38.06
CA GLU A 468 36.19 -11.65 37.28
C GLU A 468 36.61 -13.04 37.79
N SER A 469 36.94 -13.96 36.88
CA SER A 469 37.45 -15.28 37.24
C SER A 469 38.87 -15.22 37.83
N THR A 470 39.63 -14.18 37.49
CA THR A 470 40.97 -13.89 38.00
C THR A 470 41.06 -12.39 38.29
N PRO A 471 40.82 -11.95 39.54
CA PRO A 471 40.81 -10.54 39.88
C PRO A 471 42.19 -9.92 39.67
N SER A 472 42.21 -8.74 39.06
CA SER A 472 43.44 -8.03 38.71
C SER A 472 44.00 -7.22 39.88
N ASN A 473 43.17 -6.93 40.89
CA ASN A 473 43.53 -6.13 42.04
C ASN A 473 42.99 -6.73 43.36
N GLU A 474 43.72 -6.59 44.46
CA GLU A 474 43.37 -7.23 45.75
C GLU A 474 42.06 -6.69 46.35
N SER A 475 41.68 -5.47 45.95
CA SER A 475 40.43 -4.79 46.33
C SER A 475 39.16 -5.40 45.69
N GLU A 476 39.32 -6.23 44.65
CA GLU A 476 38.25 -6.86 43.88
C GLU A 476 37.91 -8.28 44.37
N LEU A 477 38.74 -8.83 45.26
CA LEU A 477 38.51 -10.11 45.94
C LEU A 477 37.39 -9.98 46.99
N LYS A 478 36.13 -9.98 46.54
CA LYS A 478 34.97 -10.18 47.41
C LYS A 478 34.71 -11.67 47.61
N LEU A 479 35.68 -12.37 48.21
CA LEU A 479 35.51 -13.78 48.58
C LEU A 479 34.48 -13.88 49.71
N SER A 480 33.45 -14.70 49.53
CA SER A 480 32.56 -15.10 50.62
C SER A 480 33.38 -15.88 51.68
N PRO A 481 33.00 -15.88 52.97
CA PRO A 481 33.65 -16.72 53.98
C PRO A 481 33.76 -18.20 53.57
N ASN A 482 32.85 -18.69 52.73
CA ASN A 482 32.90 -20.04 52.17
C ASN A 482 33.97 -20.20 51.07
N ASP A 483 34.22 -19.17 50.27
CA ASP A 483 35.22 -19.20 49.20
C ASP A 483 36.63 -19.19 49.79
N ILE A 484 36.85 -18.40 50.86
CA ILE A 484 38.09 -18.41 51.65
C ILE A 484 38.35 -19.81 52.22
N LYS A 485 37.31 -20.47 52.72
CA LYS A 485 37.39 -21.83 53.30
C LYS A 485 37.68 -22.91 52.25
N ASN A 486 37.23 -22.70 51.01
CA ASN A 486 37.49 -23.61 49.89
C ASN A 486 38.90 -23.40 49.30
N LEU A 487 39.41 -22.17 49.28
CA LEU A 487 40.81 -21.88 48.88
C LEU A 487 41.82 -22.45 49.87
N GLN A 488 41.51 -22.49 51.17
CA GLN A 488 42.36 -23.14 52.18
C GLN A 488 42.36 -24.68 52.10
N ARG A 489 41.52 -25.28 51.25
CA ARG A 489 41.39 -26.73 51.09
C ARG A 489 42.14 -27.31 49.90
N THR A 490 42.81 -26.51 49.06
CA THR A 490 43.72 -27.06 48.06
C THR A 490 44.92 -27.70 48.78
N PRO A 491 45.10 -29.04 48.72
CA PRO A 491 46.27 -29.67 49.30
C PRO A 491 47.49 -29.30 48.47
N ASN A 492 48.60 -28.97 49.14
CA ASN A 492 49.92 -29.02 48.53
C ASN A 492 50.10 -30.40 47.88
N ASN A 493 50.18 -30.42 46.55
CA ASN A 493 50.72 -31.54 45.79
C ASN A 493 52.10 -31.14 45.27
#